data_AF-A0A9Q7TTG9-F1
#
_entry.id   AF-A0A9Q7TTG9-F1
#
_cell.length_a   1.000
_cell.length_b   1.000
_cell.length_c   1.000
_cell.angle_alpha   90.00
_cell.angle_beta   90.00
_cell.angle_gamma   90.00
#
_symmetry.space_group_name_H-M   'P 1'
#
loop_
_entity.id
_entity.type
_entity.pdbx_description
1 polymer ?
#
loop_
_entity_poly.entity_id
_entity_poly.type
_entity_poly.pdbx_seq_one_letter_code
_entity_poly.pdbx_strand_id
1 'polypeptide(L)'
;MKKDPFSSPASNPSLLRRLSQFVQPGQPSAFQSRSRGLSETPLTPLATLPRDDVLVKSIWLDCDPGHDDAMALLMALHHPNLELLGVSTVAGNAGGRDTFLNAVRLMALYRADPSIPVIRGSDCPLVKEVKVDVGIHGQGGLGGVQGLPLLSSPLCQPWLHPTHPKTSSPTTGPEPSLFLYTLSTILTERLNAGKPPIHLAVTGPMTNAALFIRCYPHLIRGIEQIVLMGGAAGVRGNRGPLAEFNILNDPEAASIVFNTDIKVVMAGLNITHQAIFTAELHDRLLSGRVRSPASRRQSRATLSPTSPIQSPAASPVATTSDLSVSSQSGPSNLKRILSSTLTFFAKTYASEFGFTRGPPVHDMLAIAYIIDPTLFYRRVPSPGDIPNLAMFNPDPHSNKETKTASASARSQAGVEKSPGLQDGNSLELEPSSVGGSSGEISGVSDAAPSATDGAAALQGIPPKRYRVDVECSDGLACGTTVVDFWGDRVEHDGWGRGGKNVEVLENLDCPRMWDIFFQVVAQAEAHIANSAPVREAPAASHDGVDGHSGPSSPARSPNKAFGNLRFDTEPTSTTAAQT
;
A
#
# COMPACT_ATOMS: atom_id res chain seq x y z
N MET A 1 -15.86 64.45 42.87
CA MET A 1 -14.97 65.06 41.85
C MET A 1 -14.74 64.04 40.73
N LYS A 2 -15.21 64.37 39.53
CA LYS A 2 -14.72 64.03 38.17
C LYS A 2 -14.26 62.59 37.77
N LYS A 3 -15.00 62.06 36.78
CA LYS A 3 -14.60 61.59 35.42
C LYS A 3 -13.92 60.21 35.18
N ASP A 4 -14.68 59.37 34.46
CA ASP A 4 -14.38 58.73 33.15
C ASP A 4 -13.40 57.53 33.03
N PRO A 5 -13.51 56.71 31.96
CA PRO A 5 -13.70 55.25 32.05
C PRO A 5 -12.51 54.42 31.52
N PHE A 6 -12.51 53.12 31.80
CA PHE A 6 -11.55 52.18 31.22
C PHE A 6 -12.04 51.60 29.88
N SER A 7 -11.17 51.72 28.89
CA SER A 7 -11.26 51.24 27.51
C SER A 7 -10.90 49.76 27.38
N SER A 8 -11.51 49.09 26.39
CA SER A 8 -11.12 47.78 25.85
C SER A 8 -9.83 47.88 25.02
N PRO A 9 -9.10 46.76 24.86
CA PRO A 9 -8.80 46.34 23.50
C PRO A 9 -9.08 44.85 23.20
N ALA A 10 -9.74 44.66 22.06
CA ALA A 10 -9.62 43.59 21.06
C ALA A 10 -9.77 42.12 21.51
N SER A 11 -10.99 41.60 21.39
CA SER A 11 -11.26 40.16 21.28
C SER A 11 -11.04 39.69 19.84
N ASN A 12 -10.16 38.69 19.66
CA ASN A 12 -10.08 37.90 18.44
C ASN A 12 -11.39 37.11 18.27
N PRO A 13 -12.08 37.16 17.12
CA PRO A 13 -13.30 36.36 16.95
C PRO A 13 -12.96 34.88 16.81
N SER A 14 -13.66 34.05 17.58
CA SER A 14 -13.56 32.59 17.56
C SER A 14 -13.85 32.02 16.17
N LEU A 15 -13.21 30.90 15.86
CA LEU A 15 -13.28 30.16 14.59
C LEU A 15 -14.73 29.88 14.13
N LEU A 16 -15.65 29.75 15.09
CA LEU A 16 -17.09 29.54 14.87
C LEU A 16 -17.80 30.73 14.17
N ARG A 17 -17.30 31.97 14.31
CA ARG A 17 -17.92 33.14 13.65
C ARG A 17 -17.50 33.31 12.19
N ARG A 18 -16.39 32.68 11.76
CA ARG A 18 -15.96 32.68 10.35
C ARG A 18 -16.72 31.63 9.51
N LEU A 19 -17.14 30.53 10.13
CA LEU A 19 -17.89 29.47 9.46
C LEU A 19 -19.36 29.83 9.19
N SER A 20 -19.96 30.75 9.96
CA SER A 20 -21.38 31.10 9.84
C SER A 20 -21.71 32.17 8.80
N GLN A 21 -20.73 32.79 8.13
CA GLN A 21 -20.97 33.88 7.17
C GLN A 21 -21.12 33.43 5.70
N PHE A 22 -20.98 32.13 5.40
CA PHE A 22 -20.99 31.64 4.00
C PHE A 22 -22.05 30.58 3.68
N VAL A 23 -22.98 30.32 4.61
CA VAL A 23 -24.13 29.44 4.34
C VAL A 23 -25.38 30.30 4.21
N GLN A 24 -25.74 30.69 2.99
CA GLN A 24 -27.11 31.08 2.67
C GLN A 24 -27.82 29.92 1.97
N PRO A 25 -28.97 29.43 2.47
CA PRO A 25 -29.73 28.38 1.81
C PRO A 25 -30.45 28.93 0.57
N GLY A 26 -30.06 28.45 -0.60
CA GLY A 26 -30.77 28.67 -1.87
C GLY A 26 -32.09 27.88 -1.91
N GLN A 27 -33.14 28.53 -2.39
CA GLN A 27 -34.49 27.99 -2.58
C GLN A 27 -34.55 26.85 -3.61
N PRO A 28 -35.46 25.86 -3.48
CA PRO A 28 -35.54 24.71 -4.37
C PRO A 28 -36.35 25.01 -5.65
N SER A 29 -35.73 24.86 -6.83
CA SER A 29 -36.47 24.80 -8.10
C SER A 29 -36.63 23.34 -8.54
N ALA A 30 -37.89 22.91 -8.70
CA ALA A 30 -38.27 21.59 -9.18
C ALA A 30 -37.79 21.33 -10.62
N PHE A 31 -37.07 20.23 -10.83
CA PHE A 31 -36.72 19.72 -12.16
C PHE A 31 -37.57 18.49 -12.50
N GLN A 32 -38.37 18.62 -13.56
CA GLN A 32 -39.13 17.51 -14.17
C GLN A 32 -38.26 16.77 -15.19
N SER A 33 -38.34 15.44 -15.19
CA SER A 33 -37.68 14.57 -16.16
C SER A 33 -38.36 14.64 -17.53
N ARG A 34 -37.58 14.75 -18.61
CA ARG A 34 -38.02 14.38 -19.96
C ARG A 34 -37.07 13.37 -20.58
N SER A 35 -37.59 12.17 -20.78
CA SER A 35 -37.05 11.12 -21.61
C SER A 35 -37.35 11.39 -23.09
N ARG A 36 -36.37 11.18 -23.96
CA ARG A 36 -36.58 10.87 -25.40
C ARG A 36 -35.43 9.99 -25.89
N GLY A 37 -35.78 8.83 -26.45
CA GLY A 37 -34.87 7.94 -27.17
C GLY A 37 -35.03 8.04 -28.70
N LEU A 38 -34.44 7.04 -29.37
CA LEU A 38 -34.36 6.73 -30.82
C LEU A 38 -33.10 7.33 -31.50
N SER A 39 -32.35 6.67 -32.39
CA SER A 39 -32.39 5.35 -33.07
C SER A 39 -31.03 5.13 -33.76
N GLU A 40 -30.61 3.88 -33.96
CA GLU A 40 -29.41 3.45 -34.70
C GLU A 40 -29.51 3.66 -36.22
N THR A 41 -28.35 3.82 -36.90
CA THR A 41 -27.92 3.00 -38.07
C THR A 41 -26.46 3.33 -38.48
N PRO A 42 -25.73 2.38 -39.12
CA PRO A 42 -24.27 2.34 -39.11
C PRO A 42 -23.63 2.84 -40.40
N LEU A 43 -22.47 3.50 -40.29
CA LEU A 43 -21.55 3.73 -41.40
C LEU A 43 -20.12 3.50 -40.89
N THR A 44 -19.49 2.39 -41.31
CA THR A 44 -18.03 2.26 -41.28
C THR A 44 -17.47 3.05 -42.47
N PRO A 45 -16.37 3.82 -42.32
CA PRO A 45 -15.09 3.21 -42.68
C PRO A 45 -13.84 3.76 -41.94
N LEU A 46 -12.79 2.97 -42.12
CA LEU A 46 -11.35 3.28 -42.04
C LEU A 46 -10.65 3.22 -40.68
N ALA A 47 -9.66 2.33 -40.66
CA ALA A 47 -8.73 2.08 -39.58
C ALA A 47 -7.90 3.33 -39.22
N THR A 48 -8.29 3.97 -38.13
CA THR A 48 -7.39 4.63 -37.20
C THR A 48 -7.60 3.94 -35.87
N LEU A 49 -6.50 3.54 -35.20
CA LEU A 49 -6.56 3.05 -33.82
C LEU A 49 -7.48 4.00 -33.02
N PRO A 50 -8.49 3.49 -32.30
CA PRO A 50 -9.23 4.34 -31.38
C PRO A 50 -8.20 4.98 -30.45
N ARG A 51 -8.08 6.31 -30.51
CA ARG A 51 -7.72 7.02 -29.30
C ARG A 51 -8.92 6.80 -28.40
N ASP A 52 -8.88 5.75 -27.59
CA ASP A 52 -9.74 5.70 -26.42
C ASP A 52 -9.42 7.00 -25.68
N ASP A 53 -10.37 7.92 -25.63
CA ASP A 53 -10.33 9.06 -24.72
C ASP A 53 -10.33 8.47 -23.31
N VAL A 54 -9.19 7.98 -22.84
CA VAL A 54 -9.05 7.43 -21.51
C VAL A 54 -9.26 8.60 -20.57
N LEU A 55 -10.44 8.63 -19.95
CA LEU A 55 -10.84 9.67 -19.02
C LEU A 55 -9.79 9.71 -17.89
N VAL A 56 -8.99 10.78 -17.86
CA VAL A 56 -7.96 10.98 -16.84
C VAL A 56 -8.64 10.98 -15.47
N LYS A 57 -8.19 10.07 -14.60
CA LYS A 57 -8.77 9.85 -13.28
C LYS A 57 -8.04 10.72 -12.26
N SER A 58 -8.77 11.63 -11.62
CA SER A 58 -8.21 12.42 -10.53
C SER A 58 -8.10 11.58 -9.25
N ILE A 59 -6.94 11.55 -8.63
CA ILE A 59 -6.62 10.71 -7.48
C ILE A 59 -6.12 11.53 -6.30
N TRP A 60 -6.51 11.15 -5.09
CA TRP A 60 -5.86 11.53 -3.84
C TRP A 60 -5.19 10.30 -3.23
N LEU A 61 -3.93 10.41 -2.81
CA LEU A 61 -3.19 9.32 -2.18
C LEU A 61 -3.00 9.61 -0.69
N ASP A 62 -3.51 8.73 0.17
CA ASP A 62 -3.30 8.73 1.61
C ASP A 62 -2.38 7.56 1.97
N CYS A 63 -1.15 7.86 2.41
CA CYS A 63 -0.08 6.86 2.53
C CYS A 63 0.78 7.06 3.79
N ASP A 64 1.64 6.10 4.10
CA ASP A 64 2.61 6.17 5.21
C ASP A 64 4.03 5.85 4.73
N PRO A 65 4.61 6.69 3.83
CA PRO A 65 5.67 6.30 2.92
C PRO A 65 6.76 5.38 3.45
N GLY A 66 6.57 4.11 3.12
CA GLY A 66 7.51 3.00 3.10
C GLY A 66 8.03 2.67 1.70
N HIS A 67 8.63 1.48 1.55
CA HIS A 67 9.32 1.07 0.33
C HIS A 67 8.37 0.86 -0.85
N ASP A 68 7.20 0.31 -0.60
CA ASP A 68 6.13 0.04 -1.55
C ASP A 68 5.22 1.25 -1.79
N ASP A 69 4.96 2.10 -0.79
CA ASP A 69 4.34 3.41 -0.99
C ASP A 69 5.13 4.28 -1.98
N ALA A 70 6.46 4.17 -1.98
CA ALA A 70 7.29 4.86 -2.96
C ALA A 70 6.95 4.42 -4.40
N MET A 71 6.66 3.14 -4.61
CA MET A 71 6.21 2.62 -5.91
C MET A 71 4.80 3.11 -6.25
N ALA A 72 3.90 3.13 -5.27
CA ALA A 72 2.54 3.65 -5.43
C ALA A 72 2.55 5.14 -5.81
N LEU A 73 3.35 5.96 -5.12
CA LEU A 73 3.48 7.38 -5.38
C LEU A 73 4.12 7.65 -6.76
N LEU A 74 5.11 6.85 -7.17
CA LEU A 74 5.68 6.90 -8.52
C LEU A 74 4.61 6.66 -9.59
N MET A 75 3.77 5.62 -9.40
CA MET A 75 2.66 5.31 -10.32
C MET A 75 1.59 6.37 -10.33
N ALA A 76 1.19 6.88 -9.16
CA ALA A 76 0.16 7.91 -9.04
C ALA A 76 0.57 9.21 -9.75
N LEU A 77 1.87 9.55 -9.72
CA LEU A 77 2.38 10.78 -10.29
C LEU A 77 2.66 10.69 -11.81
N HIS A 78 3.17 9.55 -12.30
CA HIS A 78 3.69 9.46 -13.68
C HIS A 78 2.83 8.61 -14.62
N HIS A 79 1.77 7.94 -14.15
CA HIS A 79 0.88 7.25 -15.07
C HIS A 79 0.03 8.25 -15.87
N PRO A 80 -0.02 8.18 -17.21
CA PRO A 80 -0.62 9.23 -18.05
C PRO A 80 -2.14 9.38 -17.88
N ASN A 81 -2.82 8.35 -17.35
CA ASN A 81 -4.26 8.36 -17.13
C ASN A 81 -4.64 8.79 -15.70
N LEU A 82 -3.68 9.25 -14.89
CA LEU A 82 -3.93 9.72 -13.53
C LEU A 82 -3.56 11.20 -13.38
N GLU A 83 -4.34 11.91 -12.58
CA GLU A 83 -4.06 13.29 -12.14
C GLU A 83 -3.98 13.27 -10.61
N LEU A 84 -2.77 13.33 -10.05
CA LEU A 84 -2.58 13.38 -8.60
C LEU A 84 -2.93 14.77 -8.05
N LEU A 85 -4.03 14.84 -7.29
CA LEU A 85 -4.55 16.08 -6.71
C LEU A 85 -3.87 16.48 -5.40
N GLY A 86 -3.28 15.51 -4.70
CA GLY A 86 -2.68 15.71 -3.39
C GLY A 86 -2.27 14.40 -2.73
N VAL A 87 -1.39 14.54 -1.74
CA VAL A 87 -0.90 13.45 -0.89
C VAL A 87 -1.16 13.82 0.56
N SER A 88 -1.81 12.94 1.30
CA SER A 88 -1.80 12.99 2.77
C SER A 88 -0.94 11.87 3.32
N THR A 89 -0.24 12.15 4.42
CA THR A 89 0.52 11.13 5.13
C THR A 89 -0.11 10.78 6.47
N VAL A 90 0.08 9.54 6.91
CA VAL A 90 -0.34 9.04 8.21
C VAL A 90 0.84 8.35 8.91
N ALA A 91 0.79 8.22 10.23
CA ALA A 91 1.70 7.33 10.95
C ALA A 91 1.34 5.87 10.68
N GLY A 92 2.36 5.04 10.48
CA GLY A 92 2.21 3.63 10.11
C GLY A 92 3.59 2.98 10.03
N ASN A 93 4.12 2.74 8.84
CA ASN A 93 5.46 2.19 8.61
C ASN A 93 6.55 2.92 9.44
N ALA A 94 6.41 4.23 9.61
CA ALA A 94 7.19 5.03 10.55
C ALA A 94 6.29 6.05 11.29
N GLY A 95 6.88 6.83 12.20
CA GLY A 95 6.17 7.93 12.86
C GLY A 95 5.73 8.98 11.83
N GLY A 96 4.61 9.65 12.07
CA GLY A 96 3.97 10.50 11.05
C GLY A 96 4.82 11.69 10.57
N ARG A 97 5.81 12.13 11.36
CA ARG A 97 6.84 13.08 10.90
C ARG A 97 7.72 12.47 9.80
N ASP A 98 8.19 11.24 10.01
CA ASP A 98 9.11 10.58 9.09
C ASP A 98 8.39 10.19 7.80
N THR A 99 7.15 9.68 7.90
CA THR A 99 6.33 9.36 6.71
C THR A 99 6.05 10.62 5.88
N PHE A 100 5.77 11.76 6.52
CA PHE A 100 5.67 13.06 5.85
C PHE A 100 6.96 13.47 5.13
N LEU A 101 8.10 13.43 5.83
CA LEU A 101 9.39 13.80 5.25
C LEU A 101 9.79 12.86 4.11
N ASN A 102 9.44 11.58 4.19
CA ASN A 102 9.62 10.62 3.11
C ASN A 102 8.77 10.97 1.89
N ALA A 103 7.48 11.27 2.05
CA ALA A 103 6.64 11.77 0.95
C ALA A 103 7.29 12.96 0.25
N VAL A 104 7.76 13.96 1.01
CA VAL A 104 8.44 15.14 0.45
C VAL A 104 9.67 14.76 -0.37
N ARG A 105 10.53 13.87 0.14
CA ARG A 105 11.75 13.43 -0.56
C ARG A 105 11.42 12.64 -1.83
N LEU A 106 10.36 11.84 -1.80
CA LEU A 106 9.89 11.08 -2.97
C LEU A 106 9.26 11.99 -4.02
N MET A 107 8.41 12.95 -3.63
CA MET A 107 7.85 13.97 -4.53
C MET A 107 8.96 14.79 -5.21
N ALA A 108 9.99 15.18 -4.45
CA ALA A 108 11.19 15.83 -4.98
C ALA A 108 11.98 14.94 -5.95
N LEU A 109 12.19 13.66 -5.60
CA LEU A 109 12.87 12.68 -6.44
C LEU A 109 12.16 12.50 -7.78
N TYR A 110 10.84 12.37 -7.74
CA TYR A 110 10.00 12.12 -8.91
C TYR A 110 9.63 13.38 -9.69
N ARG A 111 10.19 14.55 -9.34
CA ARG A 111 9.93 15.83 -10.01
C ARG A 111 8.43 16.16 -10.05
N ALA A 112 7.74 15.94 -8.93
CA ALA A 112 6.34 16.31 -8.80
C ALA A 112 6.16 17.82 -8.93
N ASP A 113 5.00 18.23 -9.46
CA ASP A 113 4.60 19.63 -9.50
C ASP A 113 4.45 20.14 -8.06
N PRO A 114 5.16 21.23 -7.67
CA PRO A 114 5.06 21.81 -6.32
C PRO A 114 3.66 22.29 -5.91
N SER A 115 2.73 22.45 -6.86
CA SER A 115 1.33 22.77 -6.58
C SER A 115 0.53 21.60 -5.98
N ILE A 116 1.04 20.36 -6.12
CA ILE A 116 0.43 19.18 -5.49
C ILE A 116 0.73 19.24 -3.98
N PRO A 117 -0.29 19.38 -3.12
CA PRO A 117 -0.07 19.47 -1.68
C PRO A 117 0.41 18.13 -1.10
N VAL A 118 1.31 18.21 -0.11
CA VAL A 118 1.70 17.09 0.76
C VAL A 118 1.35 17.49 2.18
N ILE A 119 0.49 16.72 2.85
CA ILE A 119 -0.10 17.12 4.13
C ILE A 119 0.14 16.03 5.16
N ARG A 120 0.74 16.41 6.30
CA ARG A 120 0.91 15.51 7.43
C ARG A 120 -0.42 15.38 8.17
N GLY A 121 -1.08 14.25 7.98
CA GLY A 121 -2.33 13.89 8.64
C GLY A 121 -2.12 13.40 10.07
N SER A 122 -2.82 12.35 10.47
CA SER A 122 -2.77 11.83 11.83
C SER A 122 -1.43 11.15 12.16
N ASP A 123 -0.87 11.47 13.33
CA ASP A 123 0.29 10.78 13.89
C ASP A 123 -0.09 9.57 14.76
N CYS A 124 -1.37 9.37 15.03
CA CYS A 124 -1.86 8.30 15.89
C CYS A 124 -3.17 7.70 15.36
N PRO A 125 -3.46 6.43 15.68
CA PRO A 125 -4.77 5.84 15.46
C PRO A 125 -5.89 6.59 16.19
N LEU A 126 -7.15 6.29 15.85
CA LEU A 126 -8.32 6.89 16.51
C LEU A 126 -8.43 6.53 18.00
N VAL A 127 -8.08 5.29 18.35
CA VAL A 127 -8.26 4.73 19.69
C VAL A 127 -7.00 4.04 20.21
N LYS A 128 -6.36 3.23 19.37
CA LYS A 128 -5.18 2.44 19.75
C LYS A 128 -3.91 3.30 19.89
N GLU A 129 -2.90 2.73 20.55
CA GLU A 129 -1.56 3.32 20.56
C GLU A 129 -0.89 3.16 19.19
N VAL A 130 -0.08 4.16 18.81
CA VAL A 130 0.68 4.13 17.56
C VAL A 130 1.68 2.97 17.54
N LYS A 131 1.67 2.21 16.45
CA LYS A 131 2.67 1.18 16.17
C LYS A 131 3.38 1.50 14.87
N VAL A 132 4.70 1.28 14.86
CA VAL A 132 5.56 1.51 13.71
C VAL A 132 6.29 0.25 13.29
N ASP A 133 6.61 0.12 12.01
CA ASP A 133 7.17 -1.11 11.43
C ASP A 133 8.67 -0.99 11.06
N VAL A 134 9.48 -0.69 12.07
CA VAL A 134 10.94 -0.53 11.91
C VAL A 134 11.61 -1.82 11.41
N GLY A 135 11.05 -3.00 11.74
CA GLY A 135 11.62 -4.29 11.33
C GLY A 135 11.61 -4.50 9.81
N ILE A 136 10.60 -3.96 9.12
CA ILE A 136 10.46 -4.08 7.67
C ILE A 136 10.98 -2.86 6.94
N HIS A 137 10.62 -1.67 7.42
CA HIS A 137 10.88 -0.42 6.74
C HIS A 137 12.14 0.30 7.21
N GLY A 138 12.80 -0.20 8.26
CA GLY A 138 13.97 0.42 8.86
C GLY A 138 13.64 1.72 9.58
N GLN A 139 14.66 2.32 10.21
CA GLN A 139 14.49 3.56 10.95
C GLN A 139 14.01 4.68 10.02
N GLY A 140 12.91 5.33 10.39
CA GLY A 140 12.33 6.43 9.61
C GLY A 140 11.60 6.01 8.34
N GLY A 141 11.34 4.71 8.09
CA GLY A 141 10.40 4.25 7.04
C GLY A 141 10.99 3.96 5.66
N LEU A 142 12.16 4.51 5.32
CA LEU A 142 12.87 4.25 4.06
C LEU A 142 14.34 3.84 4.34
N GLY A 143 14.50 2.88 5.23
CA GLY A 143 15.81 2.33 5.60
C GLY A 143 16.58 1.78 4.40
N GLY A 144 17.89 1.98 4.36
CA GLY A 144 18.76 1.41 3.31
C GLY A 144 18.59 2.00 1.91
N VAL A 145 17.62 2.89 1.68
CA VAL A 145 17.49 3.60 0.41
C VAL A 145 18.64 4.58 0.25
N GLN A 146 19.38 4.46 -0.86
CA GLN A 146 20.51 5.33 -1.17
C GLN A 146 20.11 6.33 -2.25
N GLY A 147 20.57 7.58 -2.13
CA GLY A 147 20.38 8.61 -3.16
C GLY A 147 19.05 9.39 -3.11
N LEU A 148 18.25 9.23 -2.04
CA LEU A 148 17.11 10.10 -1.81
C LEU A 148 17.56 11.56 -1.67
N PRO A 149 16.85 12.54 -2.27
CA PRO A 149 17.14 13.96 -2.08
C PRO A 149 17.27 14.31 -0.60
N LEU A 150 18.28 15.11 -0.26
CA LEU A 150 18.38 15.65 1.09
C LEU A 150 17.23 16.62 1.33
N LEU A 151 16.77 16.74 2.59
CA LEU A 151 15.72 17.70 2.94
C LEU A 151 16.16 19.16 2.68
N SER A 152 17.46 19.44 2.66
CA SER A 152 18.03 20.73 2.26
C SER A 152 18.01 20.99 0.76
N SER A 153 17.67 20.00 -0.07
CA SER A 153 17.58 20.16 -1.52
C SER A 153 16.54 21.24 -1.87
N PRO A 154 16.81 22.12 -2.86
CA PRO A 154 15.84 23.07 -3.38
C PRO A 154 14.52 22.43 -3.81
N LEU A 155 14.57 21.16 -4.26
CA LEU A 155 13.40 20.41 -4.69
C LEU A 155 12.43 20.08 -3.54
N CYS A 156 12.93 19.94 -2.31
CA CYS A 156 12.10 19.62 -1.15
C CYS A 156 11.45 20.89 -0.56
N GLN A 157 12.05 22.06 -0.79
CA GLN A 157 11.67 23.31 -0.12
C GLN A 157 10.21 23.72 -0.33
N PRO A 158 9.58 23.53 -1.51
CA PRO A 158 8.17 23.91 -1.69
C PRO A 158 7.21 23.25 -0.70
N TRP A 159 7.52 22.03 -0.24
CA TRP A 159 6.71 21.31 0.73
C TRP A 159 7.18 21.46 2.18
N LEU A 160 8.45 21.84 2.41
CA LEU A 160 8.98 22.06 3.76
C LEU A 160 8.76 23.49 4.27
N HIS A 161 8.74 24.46 3.36
CA HIS A 161 8.45 25.86 3.64
C HIS A 161 7.34 26.34 2.72
N PRO A 162 6.14 25.78 2.84
CA PRO A 162 5.08 26.12 1.93
C PRO A 162 4.70 27.58 2.11
N THR A 163 4.80 28.35 1.03
CA THR A 163 4.21 29.69 0.94
C THR A 163 2.68 29.59 0.85
N HIS A 164 2.16 28.40 0.52
CA HIS A 164 0.75 28.12 0.27
C HIS A 164 0.07 27.48 1.50
N PRO A 165 -1.16 27.91 1.87
CA PRO A 165 -1.86 27.41 3.06
C PRO A 165 -2.44 25.99 2.95
N LYS A 166 -2.06 25.19 1.93
CA LYS A 166 -2.62 23.84 1.66
C LYS A 166 -1.61 22.70 1.88
N THR A 167 -0.44 23.01 2.44
CA THR A 167 0.67 22.05 2.62
C THR A 167 1.17 22.14 4.05
N SER A 168 1.51 21.01 4.65
CA SER A 168 1.95 20.97 6.05
C SER A 168 3.36 21.51 6.25
N SER A 169 3.65 21.99 7.46
CA SER A 169 5.01 22.33 7.87
C SER A 169 5.68 21.15 8.59
N PRO A 170 6.99 20.90 8.35
CA PRO A 170 7.74 19.89 9.08
C PRO A 170 7.97 20.29 10.55
N THR A 171 7.86 21.57 10.91
CA THR A 171 8.08 22.03 12.29
C THR A 171 6.80 22.05 13.11
N THR A 172 5.64 22.02 12.46
CA THR A 172 4.37 21.89 13.16
C THR A 172 4.08 20.41 13.46
N GLY A 173 3.21 20.17 14.44
CA GLY A 173 2.72 18.83 14.74
C GLY A 173 1.90 18.24 13.58
N PRO A 174 1.19 17.13 13.79
CA PRO A 174 0.25 16.64 12.80
C PRO A 174 -0.84 17.70 12.56
N GLU A 175 -1.29 17.83 11.31
CA GLU A 175 -2.33 18.80 10.92
C GLU A 175 -3.53 18.12 10.25
N PRO A 176 -4.24 17.18 10.92
CA PRO A 176 -5.43 16.55 10.33
C PRO A 176 -6.47 17.58 9.88
N SER A 177 -6.60 18.69 10.60
CA SER A 177 -7.50 19.78 10.22
C SER A 177 -7.15 20.41 8.86
N LEU A 178 -5.87 20.50 8.51
CA LEU A 178 -5.43 21.01 7.21
C LEU A 178 -5.72 20.02 6.09
N PHE A 179 -5.50 18.73 6.33
CA PHE A 179 -5.88 17.66 5.41
C PHE A 179 -7.38 17.70 5.13
N LEU A 180 -8.19 17.68 6.20
CA LEU A 180 -9.64 17.77 6.15
C LEU A 180 -10.12 19.00 5.39
N TYR A 181 -9.56 20.17 5.68
CA TYR A 181 -9.88 21.42 5.00
C TYR A 181 -9.51 21.39 3.51
N THR A 182 -8.32 20.89 3.18
CA THR A 182 -7.82 20.87 1.80
C THR A 182 -8.64 19.92 0.93
N LEU A 183 -8.86 18.69 1.38
CA LEU A 183 -9.66 17.71 0.65
C LEU A 183 -11.12 18.16 0.52
N SER A 184 -11.72 18.71 1.58
CA SER A 184 -13.10 19.23 1.50
C SER A 184 -13.25 20.40 0.54
N THR A 185 -12.25 21.31 0.50
CA THR A 185 -12.21 22.43 -0.44
C THR A 185 -12.13 21.93 -1.88
N ILE A 186 -11.18 21.01 -2.17
CA ILE A 186 -11.02 20.43 -3.50
C ILE A 186 -12.30 19.72 -3.95
N LEU A 187 -12.89 18.89 -3.09
CA LEU A 187 -14.13 18.19 -3.44
C LEU A 187 -15.29 19.16 -3.67
N THR A 188 -15.42 20.21 -2.85
CA THR A 188 -16.47 21.22 -3.01
C THR A 188 -16.31 21.98 -4.33
N GLU A 189 -15.10 22.46 -4.64
CA GLU A 189 -14.79 23.16 -5.89
C GLU A 189 -15.07 22.27 -7.11
N ARG A 190 -14.66 21.00 -7.05
CA ARG A 190 -14.89 20.02 -8.13
C ARG A 190 -16.37 19.72 -8.33
N LEU A 191 -17.11 19.46 -7.25
CA LEU A 191 -18.55 19.20 -7.29
C LEU A 191 -19.31 20.42 -7.86
N ASN A 192 -18.96 21.63 -7.43
CA ASN A 192 -19.58 22.87 -7.95
C ASN A 192 -19.25 23.10 -9.43
N ALA A 193 -18.07 22.69 -9.88
CA ALA A 193 -17.65 22.75 -11.28
C ALA A 193 -18.20 21.59 -12.13
N GLY A 194 -18.99 20.67 -11.56
CA GLY A 194 -19.50 19.49 -12.27
C GLY A 194 -18.41 18.51 -12.72
N LYS A 195 -17.22 18.54 -12.08
CA LYS A 195 -16.13 17.62 -12.40
C LYS A 195 -16.45 16.21 -11.89
N PRO A 196 -15.92 15.15 -12.54
CA PRO A 196 -16.06 13.79 -12.04
C PRO A 196 -15.55 13.65 -10.59
N PRO A 197 -16.20 12.78 -9.79
CA PRO A 197 -15.71 12.38 -8.47
C PRO A 197 -14.27 11.85 -8.55
N ILE A 198 -13.53 11.97 -7.44
CA ILE A 198 -12.12 11.55 -7.38
C ILE A 198 -12.02 10.10 -6.91
N HIS A 199 -10.87 9.49 -7.10
CA HIS A 199 -10.51 8.21 -6.49
C HIS A 199 -9.62 8.44 -5.27
N LEU A 200 -9.91 7.79 -4.15
CA LEU A 200 -9.07 7.83 -2.95
C LEU A 200 -8.28 6.52 -2.86
N ALA A 201 -6.96 6.59 -3.01
CA ALA A 201 -6.08 5.47 -2.71
C ALA A 201 -5.60 5.58 -1.26
N VAL A 202 -5.80 4.54 -0.45
CA VAL A 202 -5.42 4.51 0.98
C VAL A 202 -4.44 3.35 1.18
N THR A 203 -3.17 3.64 1.34
CA THR A 203 -2.10 2.63 1.42
C THR A 203 -1.47 2.49 2.80
N GLY A 204 -1.90 3.32 3.76
CA GLY A 204 -1.55 3.19 5.18
C GLY A 204 -2.76 2.94 6.08
N PRO A 205 -2.59 3.07 7.42
CA PRO A 205 -3.69 3.07 8.36
C PRO A 205 -4.78 4.08 8.00
N MET A 206 -6.04 3.64 8.07
CA MET A 206 -7.19 4.35 7.47
C MET A 206 -7.67 5.57 8.27
N THR A 207 -6.87 6.07 9.21
CA THR A 207 -7.24 7.11 10.18
C THR A 207 -7.69 8.39 9.47
N ASN A 208 -6.92 8.89 8.51
CA ASN A 208 -7.25 10.10 7.77
C ASN A 208 -8.56 9.94 6.98
N ALA A 209 -8.71 8.82 6.26
CA ALA A 209 -9.93 8.52 5.50
C ALA A 209 -11.17 8.45 6.42
N ALA A 210 -11.07 7.76 7.56
CA ALA A 210 -12.14 7.66 8.54
C ALA A 210 -12.54 9.03 9.12
N LEU A 211 -11.54 9.86 9.48
CA LEU A 211 -11.77 11.23 9.94
C LEU A 211 -12.50 12.06 8.86
N PHE A 212 -12.09 11.95 7.59
CA PHE A 212 -12.75 12.69 6.51
C PHE A 212 -14.21 12.29 6.33
N ILE A 213 -14.50 10.98 6.27
CA ILE A 213 -15.85 10.44 6.13
C ILE A 213 -16.75 10.95 7.27
N ARG A 214 -16.24 10.97 8.51
CA ARG A 214 -17.02 11.40 9.68
C ARG A 214 -17.21 12.90 9.78
N CYS A 215 -16.20 13.70 9.40
CA CYS A 215 -16.29 15.16 9.45
C CYS A 215 -17.06 15.76 8.27
N TYR A 216 -17.02 15.12 7.09
CA TYR A 216 -17.64 15.64 5.86
C TYR A 216 -18.55 14.61 5.15
N PRO A 217 -19.56 14.04 5.83
CA PRO A 217 -20.43 13.02 5.24
C PRO A 217 -21.18 13.51 3.99
N HIS A 218 -21.42 14.82 3.85
CA HIS A 218 -22.08 15.41 2.69
C HIS A 218 -21.17 15.51 1.44
N LEU A 219 -19.85 15.37 1.60
CA LEU A 219 -18.87 15.44 0.51
C LEU A 219 -18.43 14.07 -0.01
N ILE A 220 -18.83 12.97 0.63
CA ILE A 220 -18.44 11.61 0.18
C ILE A 220 -18.91 11.31 -1.24
N ARG A 221 -19.98 11.97 -1.71
CA ARG A 221 -20.44 11.91 -3.12
C ARG A 221 -19.44 12.43 -4.14
N GLY A 222 -18.43 13.19 -3.69
CA GLY A 222 -17.29 13.63 -4.50
C GLY A 222 -16.18 12.59 -4.60
N ILE A 223 -16.34 11.41 -3.99
CA ILE A 223 -15.42 10.29 -4.02
C ILE A 223 -16.11 9.12 -4.74
N GLU A 224 -15.56 8.69 -5.87
CA GLU A 224 -16.07 7.56 -6.66
C GLU A 224 -15.89 6.24 -5.92
N GLN A 225 -14.68 6.03 -5.39
CA GLN A 225 -14.28 4.82 -4.69
C GLN A 225 -13.10 5.07 -3.78
N ILE A 226 -13.03 4.28 -2.71
CA ILE A 226 -11.85 4.10 -1.87
C ILE A 226 -11.21 2.77 -2.26
N VAL A 227 -9.98 2.83 -2.76
CA VAL A 227 -9.19 1.64 -3.07
C VAL A 227 -8.08 1.56 -2.03
N LEU A 228 -8.18 0.57 -1.15
CA LEU A 228 -7.30 0.45 -0.01
C LEU A 228 -6.35 -0.74 -0.16
N MET A 229 -5.12 -0.57 0.31
CA MET A 229 -4.23 -1.68 0.64
C MET A 229 -4.39 -1.99 2.12
N GLY A 230 -4.84 -3.21 2.40
CA GLY A 230 -4.98 -3.67 3.77
C GLY A 230 -5.94 -4.83 3.91
N GLY A 231 -5.82 -5.53 5.03
CA GLY A 231 -6.64 -6.69 5.35
C GLY A 231 -6.13 -8.00 4.74
N ALA A 232 -6.80 -9.08 5.10
CA ALA A 232 -6.47 -10.43 4.67
C ALA A 232 -7.76 -11.23 4.48
N ALA A 233 -8.13 -11.51 3.22
CA ALA A 233 -9.32 -12.32 2.92
C ALA A 233 -8.96 -13.80 2.85
N GLY A 234 -9.34 -14.53 3.90
CA GLY A 234 -9.20 -15.99 4.01
C GLY A 234 -7.77 -16.50 4.17
N VAL A 235 -6.75 -15.64 4.06
CA VAL A 235 -5.33 -15.93 4.33
C VAL A 235 -4.90 -15.44 5.72
N ARG A 236 -3.67 -15.78 6.14
CA ARG A 236 -3.07 -15.28 7.39
C ARG A 236 -2.72 -13.80 7.32
N GLY A 237 -2.76 -13.15 8.48
CA GLY A 237 -2.20 -11.80 8.67
C GLY A 237 -0.67 -11.78 8.72
N ASN A 238 -0.07 -10.60 8.58
CA ASN A 238 1.39 -10.39 8.69
C ASN A 238 1.83 -9.90 10.09
N ARG A 239 0.95 -9.27 10.88
CA ARG A 239 1.27 -8.68 12.20
C ARG A 239 0.53 -9.30 13.37
N GLY A 240 -0.58 -9.97 13.07
CA GLY A 240 -1.20 -10.97 13.94
C GLY A 240 -1.51 -12.23 13.14
N PRO A 241 -2.03 -13.30 13.77
CA PRO A 241 -2.41 -14.52 13.05
C PRO A 241 -3.44 -14.25 11.94
N LEU A 242 -4.32 -13.26 12.16
CA LEU A 242 -5.47 -12.93 11.31
C LEU A 242 -5.47 -11.49 10.79
N ALA A 243 -4.60 -10.63 11.31
CA ALA A 243 -4.62 -9.20 11.05
C ALA A 243 -3.43 -8.74 10.22
N GLU A 244 -3.74 -7.92 9.22
CA GLU A 244 -2.79 -7.18 8.41
C GLU A 244 -2.43 -5.85 9.11
N PHE A 245 -1.20 -5.37 8.91
CA PHE A 245 -0.62 -4.21 9.59
C PHE A 245 -1.49 -2.95 9.55
N ASN A 246 -1.91 -2.48 8.37
CA ASN A 246 -2.67 -1.24 8.21
C ASN A 246 -4.00 -1.28 8.95
N ILE A 247 -4.71 -2.42 8.87
CA ILE A 247 -5.97 -2.62 9.61
C ILE A 247 -5.71 -2.72 11.12
N LEU A 248 -4.66 -3.45 11.52
CA LEU A 248 -4.34 -3.64 12.93
C LEU A 248 -3.90 -2.35 13.64
N ASN A 249 -3.28 -1.42 12.89
CA ASN A 249 -2.82 -0.16 13.47
C ASN A 249 -4.00 0.73 13.87
N ASP A 250 -5.09 0.74 13.08
CA ASP A 250 -6.31 1.48 13.40
C ASP A 250 -7.59 0.73 12.97
N PRO A 251 -7.98 -0.33 13.73
CA PRO A 251 -9.11 -1.16 13.36
C PRO A 251 -10.44 -0.41 13.46
N GLU A 252 -10.55 0.58 14.35
CA GLU A 252 -11.73 1.44 14.45
C GLU A 252 -11.88 2.33 13.22
N ALA A 253 -10.78 2.92 12.71
CA ALA A 253 -10.82 3.67 11.46
C ALA A 253 -11.18 2.77 10.27
N ALA A 254 -10.59 1.58 10.19
CA ALA A 254 -10.93 0.61 9.15
C ALA A 254 -12.42 0.23 9.21
N SER A 255 -12.98 -0.02 10.40
CA SER A 255 -14.41 -0.29 10.59
C SER A 255 -15.30 0.85 10.07
N ILE A 256 -14.88 2.11 10.25
CA ILE A 256 -15.58 3.28 9.69
C ILE A 256 -15.53 3.27 8.16
N VAL A 257 -14.34 3.07 7.57
CA VAL A 257 -14.16 3.06 6.12
C VAL A 257 -14.96 1.92 5.48
N PHE A 258 -14.91 0.71 6.03
CA PHE A 258 -15.62 -0.44 5.48
C PHE A 258 -17.15 -0.27 5.56
N ASN A 259 -17.67 0.49 6.52
CA ASN A 259 -19.11 0.74 6.67
C ASN A 259 -19.58 2.06 6.04
N THR A 260 -18.80 2.67 5.13
CA THR A 260 -19.18 3.86 4.37
C THR A 260 -20.07 3.53 3.17
N ASP A 261 -20.85 4.51 2.69
CA ASP A 261 -21.69 4.38 1.50
C ASP A 261 -20.93 4.55 0.17
N ILE A 262 -19.62 4.83 0.24
CA ILE A 262 -18.71 4.87 -0.91
C ILE A 262 -18.36 3.44 -1.33
N LYS A 263 -18.13 3.20 -2.63
CA LYS A 263 -17.54 1.96 -3.11
C LYS A 263 -16.17 1.72 -2.46
N VAL A 264 -16.00 0.59 -1.77
CA VAL A 264 -14.71 0.19 -1.17
C VAL A 264 -14.15 -1.02 -1.91
N VAL A 265 -12.87 -0.96 -2.26
CA VAL A 265 -12.11 -2.03 -2.90
C VAL A 265 -10.94 -2.39 -2.01
N MET A 266 -10.83 -3.66 -1.62
CA MET A 266 -9.80 -4.15 -0.71
C MET A 266 -8.73 -4.97 -1.44
N ALA A 267 -7.53 -4.42 -1.52
CA ALA A 267 -6.32 -5.12 -1.92
C ALA A 267 -5.60 -5.68 -0.68
N GLY A 268 -6.09 -6.82 -0.17
CA GLY A 268 -5.53 -7.50 1.00
C GLY A 268 -4.37 -8.46 0.68
N LEU A 269 -3.80 -9.08 1.72
CA LEU A 269 -2.64 -9.98 1.59
C LEU A 269 -2.87 -11.15 0.62
N ASN A 270 -4.12 -11.61 0.50
CA ASN A 270 -4.51 -12.68 -0.42
C ASN A 270 -4.25 -12.34 -1.90
N ILE A 271 -4.20 -11.04 -2.24
CA ILE A 271 -3.85 -10.57 -3.58
C ILE A 271 -2.43 -10.01 -3.63
N THR A 272 -2.01 -9.23 -2.64
CA THR A 272 -0.73 -8.53 -2.70
C THR A 272 0.46 -9.47 -2.70
N HIS A 273 0.33 -10.65 -2.09
CA HIS A 273 1.38 -11.68 -2.11
C HIS A 273 1.57 -12.33 -3.50
N GLN A 274 0.71 -12.05 -4.48
CA GLN A 274 0.92 -12.45 -5.88
C GLN A 274 1.86 -11.47 -6.61
N ALA A 275 2.02 -10.25 -6.13
CA ALA A 275 2.84 -9.18 -6.71
C ALA A 275 4.28 -9.21 -6.17
N ILE A 276 4.97 -10.34 -6.32
CA ILE A 276 6.35 -10.51 -5.86
C ILE A 276 7.35 -9.87 -6.82
N PHE A 277 8.19 -8.96 -6.32
CA PHE A 277 9.29 -8.36 -7.08
C PHE A 277 10.51 -9.29 -7.09
N THR A 278 10.59 -10.14 -8.10
CA THR A 278 11.64 -11.17 -8.23
C THR A 278 12.96 -10.62 -8.76
N ALA A 279 14.02 -11.43 -8.67
CA ALA A 279 15.33 -11.14 -9.25
C ALA A 279 15.26 -10.82 -10.76
N GLU A 280 14.39 -11.51 -11.52
CA GLU A 280 14.22 -11.25 -12.95
C GLU A 280 13.60 -9.86 -13.22
N LEU A 281 12.70 -9.41 -12.35
CA LEU A 281 12.12 -8.06 -12.42
C LEU A 281 13.15 -7.00 -12.00
N HIS A 282 14.02 -7.33 -11.05
CA HIS A 282 15.15 -6.48 -10.68
C HIS A 282 16.15 -6.31 -11.83
N ASP A 283 16.49 -7.38 -12.52
CA ASP A 283 17.33 -7.33 -13.73
C ASP A 283 16.67 -6.51 -14.85
N ARG A 284 15.35 -6.64 -15.02
CA ARG A 284 14.57 -5.82 -15.96
C ARG A 284 14.62 -4.33 -15.59
N LEU A 285 14.49 -4.00 -14.31
CA LEU A 285 14.59 -2.63 -13.81
C LEU A 285 15.94 -2.00 -14.21
N LEU A 286 17.04 -2.73 -14.02
CA LEU A 286 18.40 -2.22 -14.27
C LEU A 286 18.79 -2.20 -15.76
N SER A 287 18.37 -3.22 -16.52
CA SER A 287 18.74 -3.36 -17.94
C SER A 287 17.97 -2.44 -18.88
N GLY A 288 16.83 -1.90 -18.45
CA GLY A 288 16.01 -0.97 -19.23
C GLY A 288 15.35 -1.58 -20.47
N ARG A 289 15.41 -2.91 -20.66
CA ARG A 289 14.74 -3.58 -21.79
C ARG A 289 13.24 -3.68 -21.54
N VAL A 290 12.46 -2.83 -22.21
CA VAL A 290 11.03 -3.06 -22.38
C VAL A 290 10.88 -4.27 -23.31
N ARG A 291 10.27 -5.36 -22.82
CA ARG A 291 9.96 -6.50 -23.70
C ARG A 291 8.93 -6.05 -24.73
N SER A 292 9.31 -6.04 -26.01
CA SER A 292 8.32 -5.90 -27.08
C SER A 292 7.50 -7.20 -27.18
N PRO A 293 6.22 -7.13 -27.57
CA PRO A 293 5.36 -8.32 -27.71
C PRO A 293 5.96 -9.40 -28.63
N ALA A 294 6.82 -9.01 -29.58
CA ALA A 294 7.48 -9.90 -30.53
C ALA A 294 8.57 -10.81 -29.90
N SER A 295 9.16 -10.42 -28.77
CA SER A 295 10.22 -11.18 -28.08
C SER A 295 9.69 -12.44 -27.36
N ARG A 296 8.36 -12.59 -27.22
CA ARG A 296 7.72 -13.71 -26.50
C ARG A 296 7.89 -15.07 -27.22
N ARG A 297 8.23 -15.05 -28.51
CA ARG A 297 8.34 -16.26 -29.35
C ARG A 297 9.65 -17.04 -29.18
N GLN A 298 10.76 -16.40 -28.81
CA GLN A 298 12.08 -17.07 -28.83
C GLN A 298 12.48 -17.75 -27.52
N SER A 299 11.94 -17.35 -26.37
CA SER A 299 12.34 -17.92 -25.07
C SER A 299 11.66 -19.25 -24.72
N ARG A 300 10.77 -19.78 -25.57
CA ARG A 300 10.04 -21.03 -25.33
C ARG A 300 10.65 -22.24 -26.07
N ALA A 301 11.70 -22.04 -26.87
CA ALA A 301 12.27 -23.06 -27.74
C ALA A 301 13.57 -23.72 -27.23
N THR A 302 14.09 -23.36 -26.05
CA THR A 302 15.37 -23.89 -25.56
C THR A 302 15.27 -24.41 -24.13
N LEU A 303 14.50 -25.48 -23.94
CA LEU A 303 14.63 -26.37 -22.78
C LEU A 303 14.32 -27.81 -23.22
N SER A 304 15.37 -28.53 -23.61
CA SER A 304 15.40 -30.00 -23.65
C SER A 304 16.74 -30.48 -23.09
N PRO A 305 16.80 -31.62 -22.36
CA PRO A 305 17.90 -31.91 -21.44
C PRO A 305 18.91 -32.90 -22.03
N THR A 306 20.21 -32.67 -21.80
CA THR A 306 21.24 -33.73 -21.63
C THR A 306 22.56 -33.12 -21.13
N SER A 307 23.16 -33.78 -20.13
CA SER A 307 24.49 -33.53 -19.53
C SER A 307 25.62 -34.23 -20.33
N PRO A 308 26.90 -34.32 -19.85
CA PRO A 308 27.86 -33.27 -19.45
C PRO A 308 29.26 -33.42 -20.13
N ILE A 309 30.20 -32.51 -19.80
CA ILE A 309 31.68 -32.55 -19.97
C ILE A 309 32.25 -31.97 -21.28
N GLN A 310 32.86 -30.78 -21.20
CA GLN A 310 34.26 -30.50 -21.60
C GLN A 310 34.69 -29.05 -21.28
N SER A 311 35.93 -28.93 -20.80
CA SER A 311 36.65 -27.71 -20.39
C SER A 311 37.03 -26.78 -21.57
N PRO A 312 37.46 -25.52 -21.33
CA PRO A 312 37.37 -24.44 -22.31
C PRO A 312 38.59 -24.37 -23.23
N ALA A 313 38.37 -24.06 -24.51
CA ALA A 313 39.42 -23.68 -25.44
C ALA A 313 39.08 -22.35 -26.14
N ALA A 314 39.98 -21.39 -25.92
CA ALA A 314 40.40 -20.27 -26.76
C ALA A 314 39.34 -19.51 -27.60
N SER A 315 39.10 -18.26 -27.21
CA SER A 315 38.53 -17.20 -28.05
C SER A 315 39.36 -16.96 -29.33
N PRO A 316 38.74 -16.67 -30.48
CA PRO A 316 39.37 -15.89 -31.51
C PRO A 316 39.03 -14.39 -31.34
N VAL A 317 40.09 -13.60 -31.42
CA VAL A 317 40.11 -12.15 -31.55
C VAL A 317 39.32 -11.74 -32.79
N ALA A 318 38.32 -10.88 -32.64
CA ALA A 318 37.69 -10.15 -33.74
C ALA A 318 37.99 -8.66 -33.59
N THR A 319 38.49 -8.13 -34.70
CA THR A 319 39.09 -6.82 -34.92
C THR A 319 38.13 -5.65 -34.71
N THR A 320 38.65 -4.61 -34.09
CA THR A 320 38.05 -3.28 -33.92
C THR A 320 37.97 -2.52 -35.24
N SER A 321 36.77 -2.11 -35.66
CA SER A 321 36.52 -0.78 -36.26
C SER A 321 35.02 -0.59 -36.48
N ASP A 322 34.58 0.64 -36.24
CA ASP A 322 33.24 1.19 -36.38
C ASP A 322 32.15 0.73 -35.39
N LEU A 323 31.97 1.54 -34.35
CA LEU A 323 30.78 2.39 -34.18
C LEU A 323 30.97 3.28 -32.95
N SER A 324 31.15 4.58 -33.19
CA SER A 324 30.95 5.62 -32.19
C SER A 324 29.48 6.00 -32.17
N VAL A 325 28.85 5.96 -30.99
CA VAL A 325 27.94 6.98 -30.40
C VAL A 325 27.13 6.39 -29.21
N SER A 326 27.25 7.11 -28.08
CA SER A 326 26.48 7.11 -26.81
C SER A 326 26.49 5.86 -25.91
N SER A 327 27.59 5.68 -25.15
CA SER A 327 27.57 4.90 -23.91
C SER A 327 27.39 5.83 -22.69
N GLN A 328 26.15 6.05 -22.25
CA GLN A 328 25.90 6.15 -20.81
C GLN A 328 25.50 4.73 -20.37
N SER A 329 26.49 3.85 -20.21
CA SER A 329 26.27 2.42 -19.97
C SER A 329 26.06 2.13 -18.49
N GLY A 330 24.95 2.64 -17.93
CA GLY A 330 24.53 2.34 -16.57
C GLY A 330 23.07 2.72 -16.31
N PRO A 331 22.42 2.11 -15.30
CA PRO A 331 21.06 2.47 -14.91
C PRO A 331 20.99 3.95 -14.48
N SER A 332 19.87 4.61 -14.79
CA SER A 332 19.64 6.00 -14.36
C SER A 332 19.66 6.13 -12.84
N ASN A 333 19.79 7.37 -12.34
CA ASN A 333 19.74 7.61 -10.91
C ASN A 333 18.44 7.12 -10.27
N LEU A 334 17.30 7.32 -10.94
CA LEU A 334 16.00 6.81 -10.49
C LEU A 334 16.03 5.28 -10.35
N LYS A 335 16.46 4.56 -11.39
CA LYS A 335 16.54 3.09 -11.37
C LYS A 335 17.46 2.57 -10.25
N ARG A 336 18.59 3.24 -9.99
CA ARG A 336 19.48 2.88 -8.87
C ARG A 336 18.81 3.06 -7.51
N ILE A 337 18.08 4.16 -7.32
CA ILE A 337 17.34 4.42 -6.07
C ILE A 337 16.24 3.38 -5.89
N LEU A 338 15.41 3.12 -6.91
CA LEU A 338 14.37 2.09 -6.89
C LEU A 338 14.96 0.70 -6.61
N SER A 339 16.10 0.38 -7.25
CA SER A 339 16.84 -0.85 -7.00
C SER A 339 17.28 -0.98 -5.54
N SER A 340 17.86 0.07 -4.95
CA SER A 340 18.27 0.06 -3.53
C SER A 340 17.07 -0.11 -2.59
N THR A 341 15.95 0.53 -2.93
CA THR A 341 14.67 0.46 -2.19
C THR A 341 14.15 -0.97 -2.16
N LEU A 342 13.99 -1.60 -3.32
CA LEU A 342 13.45 -2.95 -3.43
C LEU A 342 14.42 -4.02 -2.91
N THR A 343 15.74 -3.78 -2.98
CA THR A 343 16.75 -4.69 -2.42
C THR A 343 16.72 -4.71 -0.89
N PHE A 344 16.61 -3.53 -0.24
CA PHE A 344 16.47 -3.47 1.21
C PHE A 344 15.20 -4.19 1.66
N PHE A 345 14.08 -3.89 0.98
CA PHE A 345 12.79 -4.48 1.26
C PHE A 345 12.79 -6.01 1.06
N ALA A 346 13.43 -6.51 0.01
CA ALA A 346 13.62 -7.94 -0.22
C ALA A 346 14.35 -8.62 0.96
N LYS A 347 15.39 -7.97 1.48
CA LYS A 347 16.19 -8.51 2.58
C LYS A 347 15.39 -8.58 3.87
N THR A 348 14.63 -7.54 4.20
CA THR A 348 13.80 -7.53 5.42
C THR A 348 12.64 -8.53 5.32
N TYR A 349 12.00 -8.66 4.16
CA TYR A 349 10.97 -9.67 3.94
C TYR A 349 11.49 -11.10 4.03
N ALA A 350 12.70 -11.37 3.51
CA ALA A 350 13.33 -12.66 3.65
C ALA A 350 13.60 -13.02 5.12
N SER A 351 14.07 -12.07 5.94
CA SER A 351 14.35 -12.31 7.37
C SER A 351 13.09 -12.38 8.24
N GLU A 352 12.16 -11.45 8.05
CA GLU A 352 10.99 -11.28 8.92
C GLU A 352 9.86 -12.23 8.55
N PHE A 353 9.64 -12.50 7.25
CA PHE A 353 8.50 -13.26 6.77
C PHE A 353 8.87 -14.50 5.94
N GLY A 354 10.15 -14.72 5.64
CA GLY A 354 10.61 -15.90 4.89
C GLY A 354 10.32 -15.84 3.39
N PHE A 355 10.09 -14.66 2.83
CA PHE A 355 9.90 -14.44 1.40
C PHE A 355 11.25 -14.35 0.69
N THR A 356 11.77 -15.48 0.21
CA THR A 356 13.12 -15.53 -0.39
C THR A 356 13.14 -15.23 -1.88
N ARG A 357 11.99 -15.26 -2.56
CA ARG A 357 11.88 -14.97 -4.00
C ARG A 357 11.93 -13.48 -4.33
N GLY A 358 11.69 -12.63 -3.34
CA GLY A 358 11.51 -11.19 -3.49
C GLY A 358 10.39 -10.69 -2.57
N PRO A 359 10.31 -9.36 -2.34
CA PRO A 359 9.27 -8.79 -1.52
C PRO A 359 7.96 -8.67 -2.31
N PRO A 360 6.80 -8.89 -1.68
CA PRO A 360 5.53 -8.39 -2.21
C PRO A 360 5.54 -6.85 -2.25
N VAL A 361 5.07 -6.25 -3.34
CA VAL A 361 4.92 -4.80 -3.45
C VAL A 361 3.43 -4.48 -3.34
N HIS A 362 2.99 -4.09 -2.14
CA HIS A 362 1.57 -4.09 -1.77
C HIS A 362 0.82 -2.88 -2.34
N ASP A 363 1.29 -1.69 -2.02
CA ASP A 363 0.54 -0.43 -2.15
C ASP A 363 0.24 -0.03 -3.59
N MET A 364 1.15 -0.37 -4.50
CA MET A 364 0.99 -0.07 -5.91
C MET A 364 -0.25 -0.75 -6.52
N LEU A 365 -0.78 -1.81 -5.90
CA LEU A 365 -1.97 -2.49 -6.39
C LEU A 365 -3.24 -1.66 -6.22
N ALA A 366 -3.31 -0.78 -5.22
CA ALA A 366 -4.40 0.18 -5.12
C ALA A 366 -4.40 1.13 -6.33
N ILE A 367 -3.22 1.60 -6.72
CA ILE A 367 -3.05 2.46 -7.90
C ILE A 367 -3.32 1.69 -9.19
N ALA A 368 -2.81 0.46 -9.30
CA ALA A 368 -3.03 -0.40 -10.45
C ALA A 368 -4.52 -0.68 -10.69
N TYR A 369 -5.31 -0.89 -9.63
CA TYR A 369 -6.76 -1.05 -9.74
C TYR A 369 -7.43 0.23 -10.25
N ILE A 370 -7.03 1.40 -9.73
CA ILE A 370 -7.58 2.69 -10.20
C ILE A 370 -7.26 2.89 -11.68
N ILE A 371 -6.03 2.56 -12.12
CA ILE A 371 -5.64 2.62 -13.53
C ILE A 371 -6.54 1.69 -14.35
N ASP A 372 -6.57 0.42 -13.97
CA ASP A 372 -7.20 -0.65 -14.73
C ASP A 372 -7.72 -1.78 -13.84
N PRO A 373 -9.01 -1.78 -13.49
CA PRO A 373 -9.64 -2.84 -12.72
C PRO A 373 -9.58 -4.21 -13.38
N THR A 374 -9.39 -4.30 -14.71
CA THR A 374 -9.34 -5.58 -15.44
C THR A 374 -8.08 -6.38 -15.19
N LEU A 375 -7.08 -5.79 -14.52
CA LEU A 375 -5.93 -6.51 -13.97
C LEU A 375 -6.35 -7.53 -12.91
N PHE A 376 -7.51 -7.31 -12.27
CA PHE A 376 -7.98 -8.10 -11.15
C PHE A 376 -9.16 -8.95 -11.57
N TYR A 377 -9.13 -10.21 -11.18
CA TYR A 377 -10.16 -11.15 -11.60
C TYR A 377 -10.38 -12.26 -10.57
N ARG A 378 -11.48 -12.97 -10.77
CA ARG A 378 -11.82 -14.21 -10.09
C ARG A 378 -11.70 -15.36 -11.08
N ARG A 379 -11.05 -16.44 -10.66
CA ARG A 379 -10.97 -17.67 -11.45
C ARG A 379 -12.36 -18.31 -11.53
N VAL A 380 -12.69 -18.87 -12.69
CA VAL A 380 -13.83 -19.78 -12.82
C VAL A 380 -13.42 -21.09 -12.12
N PRO A 381 -14.18 -21.57 -11.11
CA PRO A 381 -13.87 -22.84 -10.47
C PRO A 381 -13.91 -23.98 -11.49
N SER A 382 -12.86 -24.79 -11.55
CA SER A 382 -12.82 -26.05 -12.31
C SER A 382 -13.58 -27.14 -11.54
N PRO A 383 -14.14 -28.16 -12.22
CA PRO A 383 -14.73 -29.31 -11.52
C PRO A 383 -13.72 -29.96 -10.58
N GLY A 384 -14.03 -30.00 -9.28
CA GLY A 384 -13.13 -30.49 -8.23
C GLY A 384 -12.42 -29.40 -7.42
N ASP A 385 -12.51 -28.13 -7.84
CA ASP A 385 -12.04 -27.00 -7.02
C ASP A 385 -12.94 -26.86 -5.80
N ILE A 386 -12.35 -26.94 -4.61
CA ILE A 386 -13.03 -26.54 -3.38
C ILE A 386 -13.06 -25.00 -3.35
N PRO A 387 -14.24 -24.35 -3.35
CA PRO A 387 -14.33 -22.90 -3.29
C PRO A 387 -13.53 -22.37 -2.08
N ASN A 388 -12.75 -21.32 -2.30
CA ASN A 388 -11.96 -20.64 -1.26
C ASN A 388 -10.78 -21.45 -0.67
N LEU A 389 -10.47 -22.66 -1.16
CA LEU A 389 -9.35 -23.46 -0.64
C LEU A 389 -7.99 -22.77 -0.77
N ALA A 390 -7.76 -22.04 -1.87
CA ALA A 390 -6.56 -21.26 -2.08
C ALA A 390 -6.37 -20.15 -1.04
N MET A 391 -7.45 -19.69 -0.41
CA MET A 391 -7.38 -18.69 0.67
C MET A 391 -6.89 -19.33 1.97
N PHE A 392 -7.32 -20.56 2.29
CA PHE A 392 -6.93 -21.25 3.52
C PHE A 392 -5.53 -21.89 3.49
N ASN A 393 -4.85 -21.86 2.34
CA ASN A 393 -3.50 -22.40 2.24
C ASN A 393 -2.49 -21.47 2.93
N PRO A 394 -1.47 -22.01 3.62
CA PRO A 394 -0.33 -21.20 4.03
C PRO A 394 0.21 -20.46 2.80
N ASP A 395 0.64 -19.23 3.01
CA ASP A 395 1.14 -18.38 1.94
C ASP A 395 2.19 -19.14 1.11
N PRO A 396 1.93 -19.42 -0.19
CA PRO A 396 2.81 -20.22 -1.01
C PRO A 396 4.18 -19.57 -1.26
N HIS A 397 4.37 -18.32 -0.81
CA HIS A 397 5.60 -17.56 -0.94
C HIS A 397 6.35 -17.37 0.39
N SER A 398 5.75 -17.73 1.53
CA SER A 398 6.43 -17.75 2.82
C SER A 398 6.96 -19.14 3.15
N ASN A 399 8.29 -19.29 3.25
CA ASN A 399 8.93 -20.55 3.64
C ASN A 399 8.99 -20.76 5.18
N LYS A 400 8.28 -19.94 5.98
CA LYS A 400 8.12 -20.21 7.41
C LYS A 400 7.08 -21.33 7.58
N GLU A 401 7.51 -22.57 7.37
CA GLU A 401 6.70 -23.73 7.70
C GLU A 401 6.21 -23.63 9.15
N THR A 402 4.90 -23.78 9.30
CA THR A 402 4.23 -24.17 10.53
C THR A 402 4.93 -25.40 11.10
N LYS A 403 5.66 -25.23 12.21
CA LYS A 403 5.91 -26.32 13.16
C LYS A 403 4.59 -26.77 13.78
N THR A 404 3.74 -27.41 13.00
CA THR A 404 2.63 -28.23 13.47
C THR A 404 2.97 -29.66 13.11
N ALA A 405 3.50 -30.37 14.11
CA ALA A 405 3.53 -31.82 14.25
C ALA A 405 3.66 -32.64 12.95
N SER A 406 4.86 -32.68 12.38
CA SER A 406 5.31 -33.93 11.78
C SER A 406 5.64 -34.89 12.93
N ALA A 407 4.62 -35.60 13.42
CA ALA A 407 4.84 -36.84 14.15
C ALA A 407 5.39 -37.86 13.13
N SER A 408 6.69 -37.73 12.84
CA SER A 408 7.46 -38.82 12.26
C SER A 408 7.46 -39.93 13.30
N ALA A 409 6.74 -41.00 13.00
CA ALA A 409 6.80 -42.26 13.73
C ALA A 409 8.26 -42.76 13.71
N ARG A 410 9.02 -42.41 14.74
CA ARG A 410 10.24 -43.13 15.11
C ARG A 410 9.85 -44.19 16.11
N SER A 411 9.80 -45.42 15.61
CA SER A 411 9.87 -46.63 16.42
C SER A 411 11.17 -46.61 17.24
N GLN A 412 11.05 -46.39 18.54
CA GLN A 412 12.03 -46.91 19.49
C GLN A 412 11.32 -47.79 20.50
N ALA A 413 11.58 -49.09 20.37
CA ALA A 413 11.31 -50.06 21.39
C ALA A 413 12.12 -49.70 22.64
N GLY A 414 11.42 -49.51 23.75
CA GLY A 414 11.99 -49.25 25.07
C GLY A 414 10.97 -49.67 26.12
N VAL A 415 11.20 -50.85 26.67
CA VAL A 415 10.39 -51.55 27.66
C VAL A 415 10.35 -50.75 28.96
N GLU A 416 9.17 -50.45 29.49
CA GLU A 416 8.95 -50.30 30.93
C GLU A 416 7.50 -50.61 31.32
N LYS A 417 7.34 -51.33 32.44
CA LYS A 417 6.13 -52.03 32.89
C LYS A 417 5.30 -51.21 33.90
N SER A 418 3.99 -51.22 33.68
CA SER A 418 2.87 -51.33 34.67
C SER A 418 2.48 -50.10 35.53
N PRO A 419 1.25 -50.05 36.11
CA PRO A 419 -0.01 -50.74 35.77
C PRO A 419 -1.29 -49.85 35.73
N GLY A 420 -2.28 -50.30 34.96
CA GLY A 420 -3.71 -50.36 35.35
C GLY A 420 -4.55 -49.09 35.39
N LEU A 421 -5.49 -48.95 34.45
CA LEU A 421 -6.92 -48.76 34.74
C LEU A 421 -7.75 -49.12 33.48
N GLN A 422 -8.84 -49.84 33.70
CA GLN A 422 -9.76 -50.38 32.69
C GLN A 422 -10.91 -49.41 32.37
N ASP A 423 -11.66 -49.80 31.32
CA ASP A 423 -12.99 -49.35 30.87
C ASP A 423 -13.04 -48.08 30.00
N GLY A 424 -13.68 -48.04 28.83
CA GLY A 424 -14.54 -48.98 28.12
C GLY A 424 -15.19 -48.25 26.93
N ASN A 425 -15.70 -49.02 25.96
CA ASN A 425 -16.45 -48.63 24.74
C ASN A 425 -15.66 -48.23 23.48
N SER A 426 -15.26 -49.25 22.72
CA SER A 426 -15.15 -49.20 21.26
C SER A 426 -16.43 -49.77 20.63
N LEU A 427 -16.99 -49.06 19.66
CA LEU A 427 -17.93 -49.59 18.67
C LEU A 427 -17.18 -49.70 17.34
N GLU A 428 -16.90 -50.94 16.94
CA GLU A 428 -16.43 -51.33 15.61
C GLU A 428 -17.55 -51.22 14.58
N LEU A 429 -17.25 -50.69 13.40
CA LEU A 429 -17.90 -51.10 12.15
C LEU A 429 -16.83 -51.20 11.05
N GLU A 430 -16.56 -52.45 10.68
CA GLU A 430 -15.67 -52.93 9.61
C GLU A 430 -16.11 -52.48 8.20
N PRO A 431 -15.17 -52.30 7.24
CA PRO A 431 -15.49 -52.05 5.83
C PRO A 431 -15.59 -53.35 5.03
N SER A 432 -16.72 -53.54 4.34
CA SER A 432 -16.91 -54.65 3.39
C SER A 432 -16.27 -54.34 2.03
N SER A 433 -15.46 -55.29 1.56
CA SER A 433 -14.87 -55.38 0.23
C SER A 433 -15.78 -56.13 -0.75
N VAL A 434 -15.90 -55.63 -1.97
CA VAL A 434 -16.31 -56.33 -3.21
C VAL A 434 -15.63 -55.54 -4.33
N GLY A 435 -14.91 -56.06 -5.31
CA GLY A 435 -14.82 -57.38 -5.95
C GLY A 435 -14.62 -57.07 -7.44
N GLY A 436 -13.51 -57.53 -8.02
CA GLY A 436 -12.90 -56.94 -9.23
C GLY A 436 -13.56 -57.23 -10.58
N SER A 437 -13.00 -56.63 -11.64
CA SER A 437 -12.69 -57.35 -12.89
C SER A 437 -11.69 -56.57 -13.74
N SER A 438 -10.60 -57.24 -14.08
CA SER A 438 -9.63 -56.91 -15.11
C SER A 438 -10.21 -57.10 -16.52
N GLY A 439 -10.01 -56.11 -17.39
CA GLY A 439 -10.27 -56.23 -18.83
C GLY A 439 -9.31 -55.34 -19.62
N GLU A 440 -8.27 -55.95 -20.20
CA GLU A 440 -7.45 -55.36 -21.26
C GLU A 440 -8.13 -55.62 -22.61
N ILE A 441 -8.38 -54.58 -23.43
CA ILE A 441 -8.09 -54.63 -24.88
C ILE A 441 -8.01 -53.23 -25.53
N SER A 442 -6.82 -52.94 -26.06
CA SER A 442 -6.48 -52.28 -27.34
C SER A 442 -7.10 -50.94 -27.77
N GLY A 443 -6.28 -49.87 -27.66
CA GLY A 443 -5.78 -49.03 -28.76
C GLY A 443 -6.75 -48.32 -29.72
N VAL A 444 -6.84 -46.99 -29.62
CA VAL A 444 -7.07 -46.07 -30.76
C VAL A 444 -6.39 -44.70 -30.51
N SER A 445 -5.46 -44.37 -31.42
CA SER A 445 -4.90 -43.07 -31.85
C SER A 445 -4.45 -42.00 -30.85
N ASP A 446 -3.12 -41.82 -30.82
CA ASP A 446 -2.46 -40.52 -30.67
C ASP A 446 -3.02 -39.51 -31.67
N ALA A 447 -3.75 -38.51 -31.17
CA ALA A 447 -3.99 -37.25 -31.86
C ALA A 447 -3.53 -36.12 -30.92
N ALA A 448 -2.32 -35.64 -31.16
CA ALA A 448 -1.81 -34.42 -30.53
C ALA A 448 -2.83 -33.28 -30.75
N PRO A 449 -3.30 -32.57 -29.71
CA PRO A 449 -4.09 -31.38 -29.93
C PRO A 449 -3.17 -30.35 -30.59
N SER A 450 -3.56 -29.99 -31.81
CA SER A 450 -2.97 -28.96 -32.64
C SER A 450 -2.70 -27.69 -31.84
N ALA A 451 -1.48 -27.18 -31.97
CA ALA A 451 -1.10 -25.86 -31.53
C ALA A 451 -1.96 -24.80 -32.25
N THR A 452 -3.06 -24.39 -31.61
CA THR A 452 -3.75 -23.15 -31.95
C THR A 452 -3.26 -22.06 -31.02
N ASP A 453 -2.63 -21.06 -31.63
CA ASP A 453 -2.31 -19.75 -31.09
C ASP A 453 -3.44 -19.21 -30.19
N GLY A 454 -3.04 -18.64 -29.06
CA GLY A 454 -3.94 -17.92 -28.17
C GLY A 454 -3.16 -17.17 -27.11
N ALA A 455 -2.90 -15.89 -27.35
CA ALA A 455 -2.81 -14.93 -26.27
C ALA A 455 -4.21 -14.86 -25.63
N ALA A 456 -4.58 -15.88 -24.86
CA ALA A 456 -5.79 -15.83 -24.07
C ALA A 456 -5.56 -14.74 -23.01
N ALA A 457 -6.23 -13.60 -23.18
CA ALA A 457 -6.53 -12.74 -22.05
C ALA A 457 -7.04 -13.65 -20.93
N LEU A 458 -6.47 -13.57 -19.73
CA LEU A 458 -6.94 -14.33 -18.58
C LEU A 458 -8.44 -14.07 -18.45
N GLN A 459 -9.25 -15.04 -18.88
CA GLN A 459 -10.69 -14.88 -19.05
C GLN A 459 -11.35 -15.11 -17.69
N GLY A 460 -11.07 -14.19 -16.76
CA GLY A 460 -11.59 -14.21 -15.40
C GLY A 460 -12.88 -13.41 -15.28
N ILE A 461 -13.68 -13.73 -14.26
CA ILE A 461 -14.87 -12.97 -13.90
C ILE A 461 -14.42 -11.74 -13.10
N PRO A 462 -15.09 -10.58 -13.16
CA PRO A 462 -14.75 -9.44 -12.32
C PRO A 462 -14.73 -9.78 -10.81
N PRO A 463 -13.99 -9.02 -9.99
CA PRO A 463 -13.96 -9.20 -8.55
C PRO A 463 -15.35 -9.20 -7.91
N LYS A 464 -15.52 -9.97 -6.83
CA LYS A 464 -16.81 -10.14 -6.15
C LYS A 464 -16.92 -9.19 -4.96
N ARG A 465 -18.14 -8.69 -4.73
CA ARG A 465 -18.50 -7.95 -3.52
C ARG A 465 -18.95 -8.88 -2.40
N TYR A 466 -18.47 -8.62 -1.20
CA TYR A 466 -18.79 -9.35 0.03
C TYR A 466 -19.21 -8.38 1.13
N ARG A 467 -19.88 -8.93 2.16
CA ARG A 467 -19.95 -8.26 3.46
C ARG A 467 -18.61 -8.46 4.16
N VAL A 468 -17.98 -7.37 4.58
CA VAL A 468 -16.72 -7.39 5.33
C VAL A 468 -16.84 -6.49 6.56
N ASP A 469 -16.55 -7.06 7.73
CA ASP A 469 -16.46 -6.33 8.99
C ASP A 469 -15.03 -6.33 9.52
N VAL A 470 -14.73 -5.41 10.43
CA VAL A 470 -13.43 -5.34 11.10
C VAL A 470 -13.63 -5.62 12.59
N GLU A 471 -12.87 -6.56 13.13
CA GLU A 471 -12.85 -6.84 14.57
C GLU A 471 -12.03 -5.76 15.30
N CYS A 472 -12.69 -4.96 16.14
CA CYS A 472 -12.04 -3.87 16.89
C CYS A 472 -11.72 -4.23 18.35
N SER A 473 -12.32 -5.32 18.86
CA SER A 473 -12.13 -5.75 20.24
C SER A 473 -10.69 -6.17 20.46
N ASP A 474 -10.16 -5.90 21.66
CA ASP A 474 -8.84 -6.37 22.03
C ASP A 474 -8.77 -7.91 22.02
N GLY A 475 -7.61 -8.45 21.67
CA GLY A 475 -7.36 -9.89 21.62
C GLY A 475 -6.68 -10.33 20.32
N LEU A 476 -6.60 -11.65 20.13
CA LEU A 476 -5.88 -12.26 19.00
C LEU A 476 -6.51 -12.01 17.63
N ALA A 477 -7.80 -11.65 17.61
CA ALA A 477 -8.55 -11.36 16.40
C ALA A 477 -8.65 -9.86 16.10
N CYS A 478 -8.15 -8.98 16.95
CA CYS A 478 -8.14 -7.53 16.72
C CYS A 478 -7.53 -7.22 15.34
N GLY A 479 -8.18 -6.37 14.55
CA GLY A 479 -7.77 -6.00 13.19
C GLY A 479 -8.06 -7.03 12.11
N THR A 480 -8.79 -8.11 12.41
CA THR A 480 -9.21 -9.09 11.39
C THR A 480 -10.26 -8.48 10.47
N THR A 481 -10.06 -8.57 9.15
CA THR A 481 -11.09 -8.33 8.14
C THR A 481 -11.94 -9.59 7.96
N VAL A 482 -13.10 -9.63 8.61
CA VAL A 482 -14.03 -10.77 8.60
C VAL A 482 -14.87 -10.73 7.33
N VAL A 483 -14.52 -11.55 6.35
CA VAL A 483 -15.23 -11.66 5.06
C VAL A 483 -16.32 -12.72 5.15
N ASP A 484 -17.56 -12.32 4.89
CA ASP A 484 -18.71 -13.23 4.82
C ASP A 484 -18.81 -13.87 3.42
N PHE A 485 -18.17 -15.03 3.26
CA PHE A 485 -18.17 -15.77 2.01
C PHE A 485 -19.51 -16.44 1.67
N TRP A 486 -20.32 -16.75 2.70
CA TRP A 486 -21.60 -17.42 2.57
C TRP A 486 -22.75 -16.45 2.30
N GLY A 487 -22.61 -15.20 2.75
CA GLY A 487 -23.61 -14.16 2.59
C GLY A 487 -24.69 -14.19 3.67
N ASP A 488 -24.49 -14.93 4.76
CA ASP A 488 -25.46 -15.12 5.84
C ASP A 488 -25.72 -13.84 6.64
N ARG A 489 -24.81 -12.85 6.55
CA ARG A 489 -24.89 -11.57 7.26
C ARG A 489 -25.20 -10.40 6.33
N VAL A 490 -25.51 -10.65 5.06
CA VAL A 490 -25.89 -9.62 4.10
C VAL A 490 -27.36 -9.25 4.29
N GLU A 491 -27.61 -7.98 4.61
CA GLU A 491 -28.96 -7.43 4.74
C GLU A 491 -29.46 -6.82 3.41
N HIS A 492 -28.56 -6.29 2.58
CA HIS A 492 -28.88 -5.70 1.27
C HIS A 492 -27.69 -5.68 0.29
N ASP A 493 -27.96 -5.39 -1.00
CA ASP A 493 -26.92 -5.32 -2.05
C ASP A 493 -26.19 -3.97 -2.14
N GLY A 494 -26.62 -2.95 -1.38
CA GLY A 494 -25.97 -1.63 -1.31
C GLY A 494 -24.55 -1.64 -0.69
N TRP A 495 -23.88 -0.49 -0.78
CA TRP A 495 -22.66 -0.20 0.00
C TRP A 495 -23.03 0.09 1.47
N GLY A 496 -22.04 0.23 2.35
CA GLY A 496 -22.27 0.61 3.75
C GLY A 496 -22.64 -0.52 4.71
N ARG A 497 -23.09 -0.14 5.91
CA ARG A 497 -23.49 -1.08 6.98
C ARG A 497 -24.64 -1.98 6.51
N GLY A 498 -24.63 -3.27 6.88
CA GLY A 498 -25.58 -4.29 6.41
C GLY A 498 -25.34 -4.77 4.97
N GLY A 499 -24.65 -4.01 4.13
CA GLY A 499 -24.49 -4.31 2.71
C GLY A 499 -23.33 -5.23 2.33
N LYS A 500 -23.29 -5.64 1.05
CA LYS A 500 -22.10 -6.17 0.37
C LYS A 500 -21.08 -5.04 0.15
N ASN A 501 -20.53 -4.55 1.24
CA ASN A 501 -19.83 -3.28 1.36
C ASN A 501 -18.42 -3.21 0.76
N VAL A 502 -17.81 -4.35 0.41
CA VAL A 502 -16.43 -4.35 -0.10
C VAL A 502 -16.30 -5.26 -1.31
N GLU A 503 -15.69 -4.73 -2.37
CA GLU A 503 -15.14 -5.54 -3.47
C GLU A 503 -13.77 -6.10 -3.05
N VAL A 504 -13.66 -7.41 -2.92
CA VAL A 504 -12.43 -8.09 -2.47
C VAL A 504 -11.68 -8.60 -3.69
N LEU A 505 -10.42 -8.20 -3.85
CA LEU A 505 -9.58 -8.60 -4.97
C LEU A 505 -8.99 -10.00 -4.71
N GLU A 506 -9.04 -10.90 -5.69
CA GLU A 506 -8.69 -12.33 -5.49
C GLU A 506 -7.51 -12.81 -6.36
N ASN A 507 -7.42 -12.39 -7.63
CA ASN A 507 -6.30 -12.75 -8.53
C ASN A 507 -5.82 -11.55 -9.32
N LEU A 508 -4.54 -11.57 -9.69
CA LEU A 508 -3.86 -10.50 -10.41
C LEU A 508 -3.24 -11.02 -11.72
N ASP A 509 -3.36 -10.25 -12.80
CA ASP A 509 -2.52 -10.39 -13.99
C ASP A 509 -1.15 -9.74 -13.71
N CYS A 510 -0.28 -10.49 -13.02
CA CYS A 510 1.04 -9.98 -12.61
C CYS A 510 1.90 -9.51 -13.80
N PRO A 511 2.00 -10.24 -14.92
CA PRO A 511 2.77 -9.77 -16.09
C PRO A 511 2.31 -8.40 -16.59
N ARG A 512 1.01 -8.20 -16.77
CA ARG A 512 0.47 -6.92 -17.26
C ARG A 512 0.65 -5.79 -16.25
N MET A 513 0.45 -6.08 -14.95
CA MET A 513 0.70 -5.13 -13.88
C MET A 513 2.17 -4.66 -13.88
N TRP A 514 3.13 -5.58 -13.97
CA TRP A 514 4.55 -5.23 -14.03
C TRP A 514 4.91 -4.45 -15.29
N ASP A 515 4.27 -4.77 -16.43
CA ASP A 515 4.45 -3.98 -17.66
C ASP A 515 4.00 -2.53 -17.49
N ILE A 516 2.87 -2.28 -16.83
CA ILE A 516 2.40 -0.93 -16.47
C ILE A 516 3.43 -0.25 -15.56
N PHE A 517 3.91 -0.92 -14.51
CA PHE A 517 4.91 -0.37 -13.60
C PHE A 517 6.19 0.06 -14.35
N PHE A 518 6.74 -0.78 -15.23
CA PHE A 518 7.95 -0.43 -15.97
C PHE A 518 7.74 0.66 -17.02
N GLN A 519 6.53 0.79 -17.58
CA GLN A 519 6.18 1.93 -18.44
C GLN A 519 6.18 3.24 -17.64
N VAL A 520 5.61 3.23 -16.44
CA VAL A 520 5.65 4.38 -15.52
C VAL A 520 7.09 4.74 -15.16
N VAL A 521 7.95 3.76 -14.84
CA VAL A 521 9.37 4.00 -14.55
C VAL A 521 10.06 4.70 -15.73
N ALA A 522 9.84 4.22 -16.95
CA ALA A 522 10.43 4.83 -18.15
C ALA A 522 9.91 6.26 -18.39
N GLN A 523 8.63 6.51 -18.14
CA GLN A 523 8.03 7.85 -18.23
C GLN A 523 8.62 8.80 -17.18
N ALA A 524 8.79 8.32 -15.94
CA ALA A 524 9.41 9.10 -14.87
C ALA A 524 10.87 9.43 -15.19
N GLU A 525 11.65 8.49 -15.74
CA GLU A 525 13.01 8.75 -16.21
C GLU A 525 13.04 9.84 -17.29
N ALA A 526 12.15 9.75 -18.28
CA ALA A 526 12.07 10.74 -19.35
C ALA A 526 11.70 12.14 -18.80
N HIS A 527 10.72 12.22 -17.88
CA HIS A 527 10.36 13.47 -17.22
C HIS A 527 11.54 14.05 -16.42
N ILE A 528 12.22 13.22 -15.61
CA ILE A 528 13.37 13.66 -14.81
C ILE A 528 14.53 14.14 -15.71
N ALA A 529 14.80 13.45 -16.82
CA ALA A 529 15.85 13.82 -17.77
C ALA A 529 15.55 15.14 -18.49
N ASN A 530 14.26 15.42 -18.76
CA ASN A 530 13.81 16.66 -19.39
C ASN A 530 13.62 17.84 -18.40
N SER A 531 13.69 17.56 -17.10
CA SER A 531 13.57 18.59 -16.05
C SER A 531 14.86 19.40 -15.94
N ALA A 532 14.73 20.69 -15.60
CA ALA A 532 15.89 21.56 -15.43
C ALA A 532 16.88 20.99 -14.38
N PRO A 533 18.21 21.06 -14.62
CA PRO A 533 19.19 20.60 -13.66
C PRO A 533 19.11 21.44 -12.38
N VAL A 534 19.07 20.75 -11.25
CA VAL A 534 19.05 21.39 -9.93
C VAL A 534 20.47 21.79 -9.60
N ARG A 535 20.72 23.10 -9.42
CA ARG A 535 21.99 23.57 -8.87
C ARG A 535 22.04 23.19 -7.40
N GLU A 536 22.65 22.05 -7.10
CA GLU A 536 23.04 21.74 -5.73
C GLU A 536 24.11 22.75 -5.30
N ALA A 537 23.92 23.40 -4.15
CA ALA A 537 24.99 24.18 -3.54
C ALA A 537 26.15 23.23 -3.25
N PRO A 538 27.41 23.59 -3.57
CA PRO A 538 28.53 22.70 -3.33
C PRO A 538 28.59 22.32 -1.85
N ALA A 539 28.71 21.02 -1.59
CA ALA A 539 29.01 20.52 -0.25
C ALA A 539 30.31 21.20 0.22
N ALA A 540 30.24 21.97 1.30
CA ALA A 540 31.44 22.52 1.91
C ALA A 540 32.32 21.35 2.35
N SER A 541 33.44 21.18 1.66
CA SER A 541 34.51 20.26 2.03
C SER A 541 35.11 20.74 3.36
N HIS A 542 34.75 20.10 4.46
CA HIS A 542 35.49 20.22 5.70
C HIS A 542 36.51 19.08 5.76
N ASP A 543 37.69 19.33 5.18
CA ASP A 543 38.90 18.59 5.47
C ASP A 543 39.85 19.47 6.29
N GLY A 544 40.11 19.02 7.53
CA GLY A 544 41.41 19.03 8.19
C GLY A 544 42.06 20.35 8.63
N VAL A 545 41.95 20.67 9.92
CA VAL A 545 43.14 20.98 10.75
C VAL A 545 42.97 20.32 12.12
N ASP A 546 43.75 19.26 12.37
CA ASP A 546 43.95 18.62 13.67
C ASP A 546 44.94 19.41 14.55
N GLY A 547 44.80 19.28 15.87
CA GLY A 547 45.91 19.57 16.78
C GLY A 547 45.62 19.75 18.29
N HIS A 548 45.28 18.65 18.99
CA HIS A 548 45.61 18.31 20.41
C HIS A 548 45.05 19.22 21.55
N SER A 549 44.64 18.78 22.75
CA SER A 549 44.63 17.52 23.52
C SER A 549 43.85 17.76 24.84
N GLY A 550 43.11 16.79 25.38
CA GLY A 550 42.66 16.81 26.79
C GLY A 550 41.42 15.92 27.10
N PRO A 551 41.46 15.00 28.09
CA PRO A 551 40.55 13.86 28.16
C PRO A 551 39.30 14.05 29.05
N SER A 552 38.20 13.45 28.59
CA SER A 552 37.08 12.78 29.29
C SER A 552 36.65 13.22 30.71
N SER A 553 35.37 13.61 30.82
CA SER A 553 34.48 13.25 31.95
C SER A 553 33.00 13.26 31.51
N PRO A 554 32.15 12.37 32.06
CA PRO A 554 30.91 11.95 31.42
C PRO A 554 29.68 12.78 31.80
N ALA A 555 28.67 12.67 30.93
CA ALA A 555 27.38 13.34 30.96
C ALA A 555 26.56 13.12 32.25
N ARG A 556 25.83 14.16 32.67
CA ARG A 556 24.76 14.10 33.66
C ARG A 556 23.49 14.75 33.08
N SER A 557 22.38 14.02 33.12
CA SER A 557 21.04 14.40 32.65
C SER A 557 20.52 15.70 33.29
N PRO A 558 19.73 16.54 32.61
CA PRO A 558 19.04 17.64 33.24
C PRO A 558 17.63 17.23 33.66
N ASN A 559 17.36 17.24 34.96
CA ASN A 559 15.99 17.27 35.48
C ASN A 559 15.89 18.37 36.55
N LYS A 560 14.99 19.32 36.29
CA LYS A 560 14.39 20.31 37.20
C LYS A 560 15.30 21.39 37.82
N ALA A 561 14.98 22.65 37.50
CA ALA A 561 15.27 23.80 38.34
C ALA A 561 14.15 24.84 38.25
N PHE A 562 14.04 25.63 39.32
CA PHE A 562 13.14 26.73 39.67
C PHE A 562 11.83 26.31 40.36
N GLY A 563 11.59 26.65 41.62
CA GLY A 563 12.36 27.45 42.57
C GLY A 563 11.44 27.84 43.74
N ASN A 564 11.90 27.57 44.97
CA ASN A 564 11.19 27.80 46.22
C ASN A 564 10.96 29.30 46.52
N LEU A 565 9.83 29.61 47.14
CA LEU A 565 9.67 30.75 48.06
C LEU A 565 9.28 30.20 49.43
N ARG A 566 10.15 30.40 50.43
CA ARG A 566 9.94 30.10 51.85
C ARG A 566 9.27 31.30 52.54
N PHE A 567 8.38 31.01 53.47
CA PHE A 567 8.17 31.80 54.69
C PHE A 567 8.19 30.85 55.88
N ASP A 568 9.07 31.13 56.84
CA ASP A 568 9.17 30.47 58.15
C ASP A 568 8.20 31.16 59.13
N THR A 569 7.47 30.39 59.96
CA THR A 569 7.26 30.67 61.40
C THR A 569 6.71 29.42 62.11
N GLU A 570 7.59 28.84 62.93
CA GLU A 570 7.50 28.10 64.22
C GLU A 570 6.26 27.32 64.75
N PRO A 571 6.49 26.35 65.66
CA PRO A 571 5.68 25.14 65.83
C PRO A 571 4.86 25.10 67.14
N THR A 572 3.85 24.22 67.19
CA THR A 572 3.36 23.67 68.46
C THR A 572 3.15 22.16 68.34
N SER A 573 3.56 21.50 69.41
CA SER A 573 3.65 20.06 69.66
C SER A 573 2.29 19.40 69.91
N THR A 574 2.15 18.12 69.56
CA THR A 574 1.73 17.03 70.49
C THR A 574 1.70 15.66 69.81
N THR A 575 2.62 14.80 70.27
CA THR A 575 2.47 13.37 70.64
C THR A 575 1.53 12.41 69.90
N ALA A 576 2.18 11.40 69.30
CA ALA A 576 2.07 9.95 69.58
C ALA A 576 0.70 9.24 69.55
N ALA A 577 0.60 8.20 68.72
CA ALA A 577 0.49 6.81 69.19
C ALA A 577 0.66 5.82 68.02
N GLN A 578 1.48 4.80 68.27
CA GLN A 578 1.60 3.58 67.50
C GLN A 578 0.38 2.67 67.72
N THR A 579 -0.03 1.97 66.67
CA THR A 579 -0.15 0.50 66.61
C THR A 579 -0.04 0.07 65.16
#